data_AF-A0A8S8Z5A6-F1
#
_entry.id   AF-A0A8S8Z5A6-F1
#
_cell.length_a   1.000
_cell.length_b   1.000
_cell.length_c   1.000
_cell.angle_alpha   90.00
_cell.angle_beta   90.00
_cell.angle_gamma   90.00
#
_symmetry.space_group_name_H-M   'P 1'
#
loop_
_entity.id
_entity.type
_entity.pdbx_description
1 polymer ?
#
loop_
_entity_poly.entity_id
_entity_poly.type
_entity_poly.pdbx_seq_one_letter_code
_entity_poly.pdbx_strand_id
1 'polypeptide(L)'
;MRNQKTASIFKLRSQVLASIRETLIKRKFIEINTPKIIGSASEGGADLFSLDYFGKQAYLAQSPQLYKEQMTIGLERVFEISSFYRAEKSHTGRHLSEFTSVDIEAAMMDYTDVMDVLESIVVDVFKNTAENSKTEQQDIGHEIKIPDSPFERVSYTQALEKVRKFGYQIRVWRRFARLTPS
;
A
#
# COMPACT_ATOMS: atom_id res chain seq x y z
N MET A 1 -19.03 9.13 15.72
CA MET A 1 -18.04 10.22 15.81
C MET A 1 -18.78 11.55 15.78
N ARG A 2 -18.57 12.44 16.76
CA ARG A 2 -19.28 13.73 16.86
C ARG A 2 -18.55 14.90 16.17
N ASN A 3 -17.25 14.74 15.90
CA ASN A 3 -16.45 15.73 15.18
C ASN A 3 -16.60 15.52 13.66
N GLN A 4 -17.12 16.54 12.97
CA GLN A 4 -17.38 16.52 11.53
C GLN A 4 -16.10 16.27 10.71
N LYS A 5 -14.99 16.96 11.05
CA LYS A 5 -13.70 16.78 10.37
C LYS A 5 -13.20 15.34 10.48
N THR A 6 -13.34 14.72 11.66
CA THR A 6 -12.98 13.31 11.85
C THR A 6 -13.87 12.40 11.02
N ALA A 7 -15.19 12.61 11.01
CA ALA A 7 -16.11 11.83 10.20
C ALA A 7 -15.75 11.91 8.70
N SER A 8 -15.38 13.10 8.21
CA SER A 8 -15.02 13.33 6.81
C SER A 8 -13.74 12.59 6.40
N ILE A 9 -12.78 12.40 7.30
CA ILE A 9 -11.60 11.53 7.05
C ILE A 9 -12.04 10.07 6.79
N PHE A 10 -12.97 9.53 7.58
CA PHE A 10 -13.45 8.16 7.39
C PHE A 10 -14.30 8.00 6.13
N LYS A 11 -15.09 9.01 5.77
CA LYS A 11 -15.83 9.04 4.50
C LYS A 11 -14.89 9.08 3.29
N LEU A 12 -13.87 9.94 3.32
CA LEU A 12 -12.83 9.97 2.28
C LEU A 12 -12.12 8.63 2.17
N ARG A 13 -11.75 8.02 3.30
CA ARG A 13 -11.17 6.66 3.30
C ARG A 13 -12.10 5.64 2.65
N SER A 14 -13.41 5.68 2.95
CA SER A 14 -14.39 4.82 2.30
C SER A 14 -14.43 5.03 0.78
N GLN A 15 -14.43 6.29 0.33
CA GLN A 15 -14.42 6.63 -1.09
C GLN A 15 -13.16 6.15 -1.80
N VAL A 16 -12.00 6.35 -1.18
CA VAL A 16 -10.70 5.86 -1.68
C VAL A 16 -10.74 4.35 -1.88
N LEU A 17 -11.18 3.58 -0.88
CA LEU A 17 -11.25 2.13 -0.97
C LEU A 17 -12.25 1.65 -2.04
N ALA A 18 -13.37 2.35 -2.20
CA ALA A 18 -14.34 2.05 -3.25
C ALA A 18 -13.73 2.31 -4.65
N SER A 19 -13.06 3.44 -4.83
CA SER A 19 -12.40 3.78 -6.10
C SER A 19 -11.29 2.80 -6.46
N ILE A 20 -10.48 2.35 -5.49
CA ILE A 20 -9.44 1.33 -5.73
C ILE A 20 -10.07 0.04 -6.27
N ARG A 21 -11.14 -0.45 -5.62
CA ARG A 21 -11.86 -1.65 -6.07
C ARG A 21 -12.42 -1.47 -7.48
N GLU A 22 -13.05 -0.33 -7.75
CA GLU A 22 -13.62 -0.04 -9.05
C GLU A 22 -12.56 -0.06 -10.17
N THR A 23 -11.41 0.59 -9.96
CA THR A 23 -10.31 0.59 -10.93
C THR A 23 -9.76 -0.82 -11.18
N LEU A 24 -9.59 -1.63 -10.13
CA LEU A 24 -9.08 -3.00 -10.24
C LEU A 24 -10.07 -3.93 -10.93
N ILE A 25 -11.36 -3.84 -10.59
CA ILE A 25 -12.44 -4.63 -11.23
C ILE A 25 -12.54 -4.28 -12.72
N LYS A 26 -12.48 -2.99 -13.09
CA LYS A 26 -12.45 -2.55 -14.50
C LYS A 26 -11.27 -3.18 -15.28
N ARG A 27 -10.16 -3.42 -14.59
CA ARG A 27 -8.93 -4.07 -15.13
C ARG A 27 -8.93 -5.59 -15.05
N LYS A 28 -10.08 -6.19 -14.69
CA LYS A 28 -10.30 -7.64 -14.62
C LYS A 28 -9.53 -8.33 -13.48
N PHE A 29 -9.17 -7.61 -12.43
CA PHE A 29 -8.68 -8.24 -11.21
C PHE A 29 -9.85 -8.81 -10.39
N ILE A 30 -9.61 -9.95 -9.75
CA ILE A 30 -10.56 -10.64 -8.87
C ILE A 30 -10.20 -10.34 -7.41
N GLU A 31 -11.16 -9.87 -6.60
CA GLU A 31 -10.94 -9.69 -5.16
C GLU A 31 -10.85 -11.05 -4.48
N ILE A 32 -9.78 -11.28 -3.72
CA ILE A 32 -9.56 -12.49 -2.93
C ILE A 32 -9.44 -12.16 -1.44
N ASN A 33 -9.62 -13.17 -0.59
CA ASN A 33 -9.38 -13.06 0.84
C ASN A 33 -8.47 -14.18 1.30
N THR A 34 -7.38 -13.82 1.98
CA THR A 34 -6.34 -14.77 2.40
C THR A 34 -6.27 -14.87 3.93
N PRO A 35 -5.79 -16.01 4.50
CA PRO A 35 -5.65 -16.17 5.94
C PRO A 35 -4.77 -15.10 6.59
N LYS A 36 -5.18 -14.62 7.77
CA LYS A 36 -4.39 -13.66 8.59
C LYS A 36 -3.68 -14.29 9.78
N ILE A 37 -4.02 -15.54 10.09
CA ILE A 37 -3.31 -16.37 11.06
C ILE A 37 -2.54 -17.41 10.26
N ILE A 38 -1.21 -17.39 10.38
CA ILE A 38 -0.30 -18.24 9.60
C ILE A 38 0.57 -19.09 10.53
N GLY A 39 0.88 -20.32 10.10
CA GLY A 39 1.66 -21.27 10.89
C GLY A 39 3.18 -21.04 10.86
N SER A 40 3.68 -20.26 9.91
CA SER A 40 5.10 -19.92 9.79
C SER A 40 5.28 -18.48 9.34
N ALA A 41 6.40 -17.87 9.72
CA ALA A 41 6.81 -16.58 9.18
C ALA A 41 7.00 -16.68 7.66
N SER A 42 6.36 -15.79 6.89
CA SER A 42 6.48 -15.76 5.43
C SER A 42 7.80 -15.16 4.94
N GLU A 43 8.44 -14.30 5.75
CA GLU A 43 9.69 -13.61 5.40
C GLU A 43 10.62 -13.53 6.62
N GLY A 44 11.85 -13.99 6.47
CA GLY A 44 12.83 -14.05 7.56
C GLY A 44 13.22 -12.66 8.09
N GLY A 45 13.15 -12.48 9.42
CA GLY A 45 13.73 -11.34 10.11
C GLY A 45 12.80 -10.17 10.44
N ALA A 46 11.49 -10.29 10.18
CA ALA A 46 10.52 -9.24 10.53
C ALA A 46 9.89 -9.48 11.92
N ASP A 47 9.66 -8.41 12.67
CA ASP A 47 8.95 -8.47 13.95
C ASP A 47 7.48 -8.90 13.71
N LEU A 48 7.14 -10.14 14.07
CA LEU A 48 5.80 -10.71 13.94
C LEU A 48 5.05 -10.68 15.27
N PHE A 49 3.75 -10.42 15.23
CA PHE A 49 2.89 -10.74 16.36
C PHE A 49 2.67 -12.25 16.40
N SER A 50 2.98 -12.87 17.53
CA SER A 50 2.74 -14.28 17.77
C SER A 50 1.56 -14.50 18.70
N LEU A 51 0.84 -15.61 18.51
CA LEU A 51 -0.31 -15.99 19.31
C LEU A 51 -0.36 -17.51 19.49
N ASP A 52 -0.94 -17.96 20.61
CA ASP A 52 -1.34 -19.36 20.76
C ASP A 52 -2.62 -19.60 19.97
N TYR A 53 -2.58 -20.60 19.09
CA TYR A 53 -3.69 -21.02 18.24
C TYR A 53 -3.97 -22.50 18.51
N PHE A 54 -4.76 -22.76 19.56
CA PHE A 54 -5.14 -24.09 20.01
C PHE A 54 -3.92 -24.96 20.42
N GLY A 55 -3.02 -24.41 21.22
CA GLY A 55 -1.81 -25.11 21.66
C GLY A 55 -0.70 -25.18 20.61
N LYS A 56 -0.84 -24.46 19.50
CA LYS A 56 0.18 -24.29 18.47
C LYS A 56 0.56 -22.83 18.35
N GLN A 57 1.86 -22.56 18.21
CA GLN A 57 2.33 -21.23 17.89
C GLN A 57 1.87 -20.83 16.49
N ALA A 58 1.23 -19.66 16.37
CA ALA A 58 0.87 -19.03 15.10
C ALA A 58 1.29 -17.56 15.10
N TYR A 59 1.14 -16.92 13.94
CA TYR A 59 1.53 -15.53 13.71
C TYR A 59 0.45 -14.76 12.97
N LEU A 60 0.38 -13.45 13.19
CA LEU A 60 -0.40 -12.57 12.35
C LEU A 60 0.36 -12.23 11.07
N ALA A 61 -0.32 -12.31 9.92
CA ALA A 61 0.27 -12.05 8.62
C ALA A 61 0.69 -10.58 8.44
N GLN A 62 1.84 -10.36 7.83
CA GLN A 62 2.39 -9.03 7.49
C GLN A 62 2.01 -8.56 6.08
N SER A 63 1.70 -9.50 5.20
CA SER A 63 1.25 -9.33 3.83
C SER A 63 0.59 -10.64 3.37
N PRO A 64 -0.14 -10.65 2.24
CA PRO A 64 -0.69 -11.87 1.66
C PRO A 64 0.25 -12.52 0.64
N GLN A 65 1.54 -12.17 0.63
CA GLN A 65 2.47 -12.43 -0.48
C GLN A 65 2.44 -13.88 -0.98
N LEU A 66 2.64 -14.85 -0.10
CA LEU A 66 2.62 -16.27 -0.49
C LEU A 66 1.27 -16.71 -1.07
N TYR A 67 0.16 -16.24 -0.48
CA TYR A 67 -1.18 -16.64 -0.91
C TYR A 67 -1.60 -15.97 -2.22
N LYS A 68 -1.25 -14.69 -2.45
CA LYS A 68 -1.59 -14.02 -3.71
C LYS A 68 -0.82 -14.61 -4.89
N GLU A 69 0.43 -15.04 -4.69
CA GLU A 69 1.21 -15.77 -5.70
C GLU A 69 0.54 -17.12 -6.05
N GLN A 70 0.12 -17.89 -5.04
CA GLN A 70 -0.57 -19.16 -5.25
C GLN A 70 -1.90 -19.00 -5.99
N MET A 71 -2.70 -18.01 -5.60
CA MET A 71 -4.03 -17.78 -6.20
C MET A 71 -3.92 -17.29 -7.65
N THR A 72 -2.87 -16.54 -7.97
CA THR A 72 -2.59 -16.05 -9.33
C THR A 72 -2.39 -17.18 -10.34
N ILE A 73 -1.94 -18.37 -9.91
CA ILE A 73 -1.79 -19.55 -10.78
C ILE A 73 -3.13 -19.96 -11.42
N GLY A 74 -4.24 -19.82 -10.67
CA GLY A 74 -5.58 -20.21 -11.15
C GLY A 74 -6.47 -19.03 -11.57
N LEU A 75 -6.21 -17.82 -11.05
CA LEU A 75 -7.07 -16.65 -11.25
C LEU A 75 -6.46 -15.57 -12.14
N GLU A 76 -5.19 -15.70 -12.52
CA GLU A 76 -4.39 -14.80 -13.35
C GLU A 76 -4.19 -13.38 -12.79
N ARG A 77 -5.21 -12.72 -12.24
CA ARG A 77 -5.13 -11.34 -11.71
C ARG A 77 -5.95 -11.25 -10.43
N VAL A 78 -5.27 -11.04 -9.32
CA VAL A 78 -5.91 -11.00 -8.00
C VAL A 78 -5.56 -9.73 -7.26
N PHE A 79 -6.48 -9.27 -6.42
CA PHE A 79 -6.20 -8.21 -5.47
C PHE A 79 -6.82 -8.51 -4.11
N GLU A 80 -6.24 -7.94 -3.06
CA GLU A 80 -6.76 -8.01 -1.70
C GLU A 80 -6.65 -6.66 -1.01
N ILE A 81 -7.72 -6.24 -0.34
CA ILE A 81 -7.72 -5.11 0.58
C ILE A 81 -8.04 -5.65 1.96
N SER A 82 -7.04 -5.71 2.84
CA SER A 82 -7.22 -6.31 4.16
C SER A 82 -6.28 -5.73 5.21
N SER A 83 -6.55 -6.06 6.49
CA SER A 83 -5.66 -5.69 7.60
C SER A 83 -4.47 -6.65 7.68
N PHE A 84 -3.30 -6.06 7.90
CA PHE A 84 -2.04 -6.76 8.14
C PHE A 84 -1.30 -6.13 9.32
N TYR A 85 -0.35 -6.88 9.87
CA TYR A 85 0.19 -6.61 11.18
C TYR A 85 1.71 -6.67 11.19
N ARG A 86 2.35 -5.65 11.76
CA ARG A 86 3.81 -5.61 11.95
C ARG A 86 4.14 -5.26 13.39
N ALA A 87 4.93 -6.07 14.06
CA ALA A 87 5.36 -5.81 15.43
C ALA A 87 6.59 -4.86 15.48
N GLU A 88 6.64 -3.87 14.58
CA GLU A 88 7.71 -2.88 14.56
C GLU A 88 7.67 -2.01 15.84
N LYS A 89 8.78 -1.95 16.57
CA LYS A 89 8.93 -1.04 17.73
C LYS A 89 9.16 0.42 17.33
N SER A 90 9.11 0.73 16.04
CA SER A 90 9.36 2.06 15.47
C SER A 90 8.15 2.97 15.68
N HIS A 91 8.22 3.85 16.68
CA HIS A 91 7.14 4.78 17.02
C HIS A 91 7.30 6.12 16.29
N THR A 92 7.24 6.09 14.95
CA THR A 92 7.20 7.34 14.16
C THR A 92 5.78 7.60 13.65
N GLY A 93 5.46 8.85 13.32
CA GLY A 93 4.14 9.24 12.79
C GLY A 93 3.74 8.62 11.43
N ARG A 94 4.49 7.63 10.93
CA ARG A 94 4.23 6.90 9.67
C ARG A 94 4.09 5.39 9.84
N HIS A 95 4.36 4.83 11.01
CA HIS A 95 4.31 3.38 11.24
C HIS A 95 3.14 3.03 12.16
N LEU A 96 2.32 2.08 11.72
CA LEU A 96 1.23 1.50 12.50
C LEU A 96 1.49 0.00 12.62
N SER A 97 1.23 -0.56 13.80
CA SER A 97 1.32 -2.01 14.00
C SER A 97 0.20 -2.79 13.32
N GLU A 98 -0.94 -2.14 13.07
CA GLU A 98 -2.04 -2.65 12.27
C GLU A 98 -2.34 -1.63 11.17
N PHE A 99 -2.41 -2.09 9.93
CA PHE A 99 -2.66 -1.23 8.78
C PHE A 99 -3.44 -1.99 7.70
N THR A 100 -4.17 -1.25 6.86
CA THR A 100 -4.80 -1.81 5.68
C THR A 100 -3.81 -1.78 4.52
N SER A 101 -3.53 -2.94 3.95
CA SER A 101 -2.77 -3.07 2.71
C SER A 101 -3.72 -3.20 1.53
N VAL A 102 -3.26 -2.74 0.37
CA VAL A 102 -3.86 -2.98 -0.94
C VAL A 102 -2.81 -3.74 -1.72
N ASP A 103 -3.06 -5.03 -1.91
CA ASP A 103 -2.15 -5.95 -2.58
C ASP A 103 -2.72 -6.35 -3.93
N ILE A 104 -1.86 -6.41 -4.95
CA ILE A 104 -2.17 -6.97 -6.27
C ILE A 104 -1.12 -8.00 -6.63
N GLU A 105 -1.53 -8.97 -7.45
CA GLU A 105 -0.65 -9.93 -8.12
C GLU A 105 -1.25 -10.27 -9.47
N ALA A 106 -0.42 -10.40 -10.50
CA ALA A 106 -0.88 -10.66 -11.86
C ALA A 106 0.11 -11.52 -12.65
N ALA A 107 -0.40 -12.59 -13.26
CA ALA A 107 0.31 -13.41 -14.21
C ALA A 107 0.55 -12.63 -15.50
N MET A 108 1.65 -12.96 -16.19
CA MET A 108 2.02 -12.40 -17.50
C MET A 108 2.19 -10.87 -17.48
N MET A 109 2.48 -10.28 -16.32
CA MET A 109 2.84 -8.88 -16.14
C MET A 109 4.25 -8.79 -15.60
N ASP A 110 5.02 -7.83 -16.10
CA ASP A 110 6.28 -7.45 -15.47
C ASP A 110 6.10 -6.25 -14.53
N TYR A 111 7.18 -5.83 -13.89
CA TYR A 111 7.13 -4.71 -12.94
C TYR A 111 6.69 -3.38 -13.59
N THR A 112 6.88 -3.21 -14.91
CA THR A 112 6.43 -2.01 -15.64
C THR A 112 4.93 -2.02 -15.87
N ASP A 113 4.35 -3.16 -16.21
CA ASP A 113 2.90 -3.33 -16.29
C ASP A 113 2.24 -3.06 -14.91
N VAL A 114 2.84 -3.58 -13.84
CA VAL A 114 2.39 -3.37 -12.47
C VAL A 114 2.48 -1.88 -12.07
N MET A 115 3.54 -1.17 -12.48
CA MET A 115 3.65 0.28 -12.28
C MET A 115 2.52 1.04 -13.00
N ASP A 116 2.14 0.63 -14.20
CA ASP A 116 1.03 1.26 -14.94
C ASP A 116 -0.34 1.01 -14.29
N VAL A 117 -0.54 -0.18 -13.73
CA VAL A 117 -1.72 -0.48 -12.91
C VAL A 117 -1.74 0.40 -11.65
N LEU A 118 -0.62 0.50 -10.93
CA LEU A 118 -0.49 1.32 -9.73
C LEU A 118 -0.75 2.81 -10.03
N GLU A 119 -0.13 3.35 -11.09
CA GLU A 119 -0.35 4.73 -11.50
C GLU A 119 -1.83 5.00 -11.78
N SER A 120 -2.48 4.10 -12.51
CA SER A 120 -3.90 4.21 -12.83
C SER A 120 -4.77 4.22 -11.58
N ILE A 121 -4.48 3.37 -10.59
CA ILE A 121 -5.18 3.37 -9.29
C ILE A 121 -5.04 4.71 -8.60
N VAL A 122 -3.81 5.25 -8.53
CA VAL A 122 -3.56 6.54 -7.88
C VAL A 122 -4.33 7.65 -8.59
N VAL A 123 -4.19 7.77 -9.91
CA VAL A 123 -4.85 8.82 -10.69
C VAL A 123 -6.38 8.73 -10.57
N ASP A 124 -6.95 7.53 -10.71
CA ASP A 124 -8.40 7.32 -10.62
C ASP A 124 -8.94 7.64 -9.23
N VAL A 125 -8.23 7.24 -8.17
CA VAL A 125 -8.60 7.57 -6.78
C VAL A 125 -8.63 9.07 -6.56
N PHE A 126 -7.60 9.79 -7.04
CA PHE A 126 -7.55 11.24 -6.90
C PHE A 126 -8.68 11.92 -7.67
N LYS A 127 -8.96 11.52 -8.92
CA LYS A 127 -10.08 12.04 -9.71
C LYS A 127 -11.42 11.78 -9.03
N ASN A 128 -11.69 10.52 -8.72
CA ASN A 128 -12.95 10.08 -8.15
C ASN A 128 -13.21 10.76 -6.78
N THR A 129 -12.20 10.84 -5.91
CA THR A 129 -12.34 11.48 -4.60
C THR A 129 -12.46 13.01 -4.74
N ALA A 130 -11.73 13.63 -5.67
CA ALA A 130 -11.84 15.06 -5.94
C ALA A 130 -13.24 15.45 -6.42
N GLU A 131 -13.88 14.60 -7.23
CA GLU A 131 -15.23 14.79 -7.77
C GLU A 131 -16.33 14.47 -6.75
N ASN A 132 -16.22 13.34 -6.04
CA ASN A 132 -17.31 12.77 -5.24
C ASN A 132 -17.25 13.12 -3.74
N SER A 133 -16.23 13.83 -3.26
CA SER A 133 -16.06 14.13 -1.83
C SER A 133 -15.80 15.62 -1.58
N LYS A 134 -16.53 16.50 -2.25
CA LYS A 134 -16.37 17.97 -2.12
C LYS A 134 -16.67 18.47 -0.71
N THR A 135 -17.73 17.96 -0.07
CA THR A 135 -18.08 18.33 1.31
C THR A 135 -16.98 17.92 2.27
N GLU A 136 -16.47 16.69 2.13
CA GLU A 136 -15.42 16.18 3.00
C GLU A 136 -14.11 16.97 2.83
N GLN A 137 -13.76 17.38 1.59
CA GLN A 137 -12.62 18.25 1.30
C GLN A 137 -12.73 19.62 2.01
N GLN A 138 -13.93 20.21 2.01
CA GLN A 138 -14.21 21.46 2.73
C GLN A 138 -14.08 21.26 4.23
N ASP A 139 -14.66 20.20 4.78
CA ASP A 139 -14.61 19.88 6.22
C ASP A 139 -13.18 19.68 6.73
N ILE A 140 -12.30 19.09 5.92
CA ILE A 140 -10.88 18.91 6.29
C ILE A 140 -10.03 20.14 6.01
N GLY A 141 -10.53 21.09 5.21
CA GLY A 141 -9.80 22.28 4.76
C GLY A 141 -8.70 21.97 3.74
N HIS A 142 -8.89 20.95 2.90
CA HIS A 142 -7.90 20.51 1.91
C HIS A 142 -8.57 20.12 0.60
N GLU A 143 -8.20 20.82 -0.46
CA GLU A 143 -8.61 20.49 -1.83
C GLU A 143 -7.67 19.44 -2.42
N ILE A 144 -8.26 18.38 -2.97
CA ILE A 144 -7.52 17.29 -3.61
C ILE A 144 -7.11 17.76 -5.01
N LYS A 145 -5.80 17.87 -5.22
CA LYS A 145 -5.22 18.16 -6.54
C LYS A 145 -4.88 16.84 -7.24
N ILE A 146 -5.47 16.65 -8.42
CA ILE A 146 -5.20 15.49 -9.25
C ILE A 146 -3.74 15.58 -9.74
N PRO A 147 -2.92 14.53 -9.54
CA PRO A 147 -1.53 14.55 -9.99
C PRO A 147 -1.46 14.40 -11.51
N ASP A 148 -0.44 15.01 -12.11
CA ASP A 148 -0.14 14.82 -13.52
C ASP A 148 0.31 13.38 -13.79
N SER A 149 -0.09 12.82 -14.93
CA SER A 149 0.30 11.50 -15.43
C SER A 149 0.76 11.63 -16.88
N PRO A 150 1.78 10.86 -17.33
CA PRO A 150 2.44 9.78 -16.61
C PRO A 150 3.41 10.24 -15.52
N PHE A 151 3.56 9.45 -14.44
CA PHE A 151 4.53 9.73 -13.38
C PHE A 151 5.97 9.56 -13.89
N GLU A 152 6.88 10.40 -13.39
CA GLU A 152 8.31 10.30 -13.74
C GLU A 152 8.87 8.95 -13.24
N ARG A 153 9.30 8.10 -14.17
CA ARG A 153 10.01 6.85 -13.85
C ARG A 153 11.50 7.14 -13.65
N VAL A 154 11.94 7.09 -12.39
CA VAL A 154 13.34 7.34 -12.01
C VAL A 154 14.00 6.04 -11.58
N SER A 155 15.06 5.63 -12.29
CA SER A 155 15.86 4.47 -11.88
C SER A 155 16.61 4.74 -10.57
N TYR A 156 16.99 3.67 -9.86
CA TYR A 156 17.77 3.79 -8.63
C TYR A 156 19.06 4.61 -8.83
N THR A 157 19.77 4.40 -9.95
CA THR A 157 20.99 5.15 -10.28
C THR A 157 20.71 6.64 -10.46
N GLN A 158 19.67 7.00 -11.21
CA GLN A 158 19.27 8.41 -11.37
C GLN A 158 18.86 9.04 -10.04
N ALA A 159 18.17 8.29 -9.17
CA ALA A 159 17.80 8.77 -7.84
C ALA A 159 19.05 9.05 -6.99
N LEU A 160 20.06 8.17 -7.02
CA LEU A 160 21.33 8.40 -6.33
C LEU A 160 22.05 9.65 -6.85
N GLU A 161 22.07 9.86 -8.17
CA GLU A 161 22.67 11.06 -8.77
C GLU A 161 21.94 12.33 -8.36
N LYS A 162 20.60 12.33 -8.40
CA LYS A 162 19.78 13.45 -7.94
C LYS A 162 20.09 13.78 -6.47
N VAL A 163 20.13 12.78 -5.59
CA VAL A 163 20.37 13.01 -4.16
C VAL A 163 21.81 13.47 -3.88
N ARG A 164 22.81 12.96 -4.62
CA ARG A 164 24.19 13.44 -4.53
C ARG A 164 24.34 14.90 -4.93
N LYS A 165 23.57 15.37 -5.92
CA LYS A 165 23.55 16.81 -6.31
C LYS A 165 23.05 17.72 -5.18
N PHE A 166 22.24 17.21 -4.26
CA PHE A 166 21.78 17.92 -3.06
C PHE A 166 22.73 17.77 -1.86
N GLY A 167 23.93 17.20 -2.04
CA GLY A 167 24.96 17.11 -0.99
C GLY A 167 24.86 15.89 -0.07
N TYR A 168 23.89 14.99 -0.28
CA TYR A 168 23.74 13.80 0.55
C TYR A 168 24.58 12.63 0.01
N GLN A 169 25.39 12.01 0.86
CA GLN A 169 26.10 10.79 0.52
C GLN A 169 25.26 9.54 0.83
N ILE A 170 24.82 8.86 -0.23
CA ILE A 170 24.18 7.55 -0.11
C ILE A 170 25.18 6.47 -0.51
N ARG A 171 25.45 5.54 0.40
CA ARG A 171 26.11 4.27 0.09
C ARG A 171 25.14 3.40 -0.70
N VAL A 172 25.59 2.91 -1.86
CA VAL A 172 24.87 1.92 -2.69
C VAL A 172 24.45 0.75 -1.78
N TRP A 173 23.22 0.26 -1.93
CA TRP A 173 22.60 -0.83 -1.15
C TRP A 173 22.03 -0.47 0.25
N ARG A 174 22.00 0.81 0.65
CA ARG A 174 21.22 1.24 1.83
C ARG A 174 19.85 1.82 1.43
N ARG A 175 18.80 1.49 2.21
CA ARG A 175 17.45 2.08 2.08
C ARG A 175 17.54 3.61 2.15
N PHE A 176 16.85 4.31 1.23
CA PHE A 176 16.71 5.77 1.23
C PHE A 176 16.11 6.35 2.53
N ALA A 177 15.48 5.52 3.38
CA ALA A 177 14.72 5.95 4.55
C ALA A 177 15.54 6.59 5.68
N ARG A 178 16.88 6.61 5.62
CA ARG A 178 17.75 7.22 6.66
C ARG A 178 18.88 8.00 6.00
N LEU A 179 18.56 9.17 5.46
CA LEU A 179 19.56 10.16 5.05
C LEU A 179 20.03 10.90 6.30
N THR A 180 21.29 10.72 6.69
CA THR A 180 21.96 11.62 7.62
C THR A 180 22.51 12.80 6.81
N PRO A 181 22.26 14.06 7.21
CA PRO A 181 23.02 15.19 6.71
C PRO A 181 24.52 14.96 6.95
N SER A 182 25.35 15.47 6.04
CA SER A 182 26.80 15.59 6.24
C SER A 182 27.11 16.46 7.45
#